data_AF-A0A4Y2T8M2-F1
#
_entry.id   AF-A0A4Y2T8M2-F1
#
_cell.length_a   1.000
_cell.length_b   1.000
_cell.length_c   1.000
_cell.angle_alpha   90.00
_cell.angle_beta   90.00
_cell.angle_gamma   90.00
#
_symmetry.space_group_name_H-M   'P 1'
#
loop_
_entity.id
_entity.type
_entity.pdbx_description
1 polymer ?
#
loop_
_entity_poly.entity_id
_entity_poly.type
_entity_poly.pdbx_seq_one_letter_code
_entity_poly.pdbx_strand_id
1 'polypeptide(L)'
;MGHYQRKTDRESWSQESIAGAIQEVSEGDMGYRRASKAYIVPQLTLERNVKEARQKKLSSAAGEMLGTYKTVFSEAEEKELVQHLIHLEERLFGITLSDLGTLAFELAETTKQHSACL
;
A
#
# COMPACT_ATOMS: atom_id res chain seq x y z
N MET A 1 -4.75 -3.83 -25.26
CA MET A 1 -4.24 -3.63 -23.88
C MET A 1 -3.04 -4.54 -23.68
N GLY A 2 -1.93 -4.03 -23.17
CA GLY A 2 -0.75 -4.87 -22.92
C GLY A 2 -0.99 -5.77 -21.71
N HIS A 3 -0.83 -7.08 -21.89
CA HIS A 3 -0.82 -8.03 -20.77
C HIS A 3 0.53 -7.87 -20.04
N TYR A 4 0.58 -6.96 -19.07
CA TYR A 4 1.77 -6.82 -18.23
C TYR A 4 2.01 -8.13 -17.46
N GLN A 5 3.13 -8.78 -17.73
CA GLN A 5 3.61 -9.91 -16.93
C GLN A 5 4.57 -9.39 -15.87
N ARG A 6 4.24 -9.67 -14.61
CA ARG A 6 5.06 -9.27 -13.47
C ARG A 6 6.41 -10.00 -13.54
N LYS A 7 7.50 -9.26 -13.27
CA LYS A 7 8.87 -9.81 -13.34
C LYS A 7 9.30 -10.60 -12.09
N THR A 8 8.59 -10.45 -10.98
CA THR A 8 8.97 -11.03 -9.69
C THR A 8 7.80 -11.73 -9.02
N ASP A 9 8.10 -12.78 -8.26
CA ASP A 9 7.13 -13.53 -7.44
C ASP A 9 7.16 -13.09 -5.97
N ARG A 10 7.72 -11.91 -5.68
CA ARG A 10 7.77 -11.35 -4.32
C ARG A 10 6.35 -11.13 -3.81
N GLU A 11 6.08 -11.57 -2.58
CA GLU A 11 4.72 -11.48 -1.97
C GLU A 11 3.67 -12.25 -2.79
N SER A 12 4.05 -13.39 -3.37
CA SER A 12 3.12 -14.35 -3.99
C SER A 12 2.28 -15.13 -2.97
N TRP A 13 2.57 -14.99 -1.67
CA TRP A 13 1.80 -15.57 -0.58
C TRP A 13 0.56 -14.70 -0.29
N SER A 14 -0.53 -15.33 0.17
CA SER A 14 -1.77 -14.61 0.48
C SER A 14 -1.67 -13.84 1.80
N GLN A 15 -2.46 -12.76 1.91
CA GLN A 15 -2.58 -11.98 3.14
C GLN A 15 -3.00 -12.84 4.34
N GLU A 16 -3.93 -13.76 4.11
CA GLU A 16 -4.41 -14.70 5.12
C GLU A 16 -3.28 -15.62 5.59
N SER A 17 -2.46 -16.13 4.67
CA SER A 17 -1.33 -17.00 5.01
C SER A 17 -0.31 -16.31 5.91
N ILE A 18 0.04 -15.05 5.64
CA ILE A 18 1.00 -14.35 6.50
C ILE A 18 0.38 -13.96 7.84
N ALA A 19 -0.88 -13.53 7.87
CA ALA A 19 -1.57 -13.16 9.09
C ALA A 19 -1.68 -14.37 10.04
N GLY A 20 -2.10 -15.52 9.51
CA GLY A 20 -2.15 -16.79 10.27
C GLY A 20 -0.77 -17.21 10.78
N ALA A 21 0.26 -17.15 9.92
CA ALA A 21 1.62 -17.49 10.32
C ALA A 21 2.17 -16.57 11.43
N ILE A 22 1.88 -15.27 11.39
CA ILE A 22 2.28 -14.33 12.45
C ILE A 22 1.57 -14.65 13.75
N GLN A 23 0.27 -14.97 13.69
CA GLN A 23 -0.54 -15.29 14.86
C GLN A 23 -0.01 -16.52 15.58
N GLU A 24 0.13 -17.66 14.88
CA GLU A 24 0.62 -18.91 15.48
C GLU A 24 2.04 -18.79 16.06
N VAL A 25 2.91 -18.00 15.42
CA VAL A 25 4.27 -17.76 15.93
C VAL A 25 4.28 -16.80 17.13
N SER A 26 3.32 -15.88 17.18
CA SER A 26 3.19 -14.93 18.29
C SER A 26 2.57 -15.59 19.53
N GLU A 27 1.60 -16.48 19.33
CA GLU A 27 0.97 -17.30 20.37
C GLU A 27 1.91 -18.41 20.90
N GLY A 28 2.92 -18.79 20.10
CA GLY A 28 3.95 -19.75 20.48
C GLY A 28 3.63 -21.20 20.10
N ASP A 29 2.55 -21.42 19.35
CA ASP A 29 2.10 -22.74 18.91
C ASP A 29 3.04 -23.35 17.85
N MET A 30 3.60 -22.52 16.97
CA MET A 30 4.53 -22.97 15.92
C MET A 30 5.82 -22.14 15.87
N GLY A 31 6.96 -22.82 15.69
CA GLY A 31 8.23 -22.14 15.41
C GLY A 31 8.33 -21.66 13.96
N TYR A 32 9.18 -20.66 13.70
CA TYR A 32 9.33 -20.02 12.37
C TYR A 32 9.48 -20.98 11.20
N ARG A 33 10.28 -22.05 11.34
CA ARG A 33 10.48 -23.06 10.28
C ARG A 33 9.22 -23.86 9.98
N ARG A 34 8.42 -24.18 11.01
CA ARG A 34 7.18 -24.95 10.87
C ARG A 34 6.10 -24.09 10.23
N ALA A 35 5.93 -22.86 10.72
CA ALA A 35 4.99 -21.88 10.17
C ALA A 35 5.32 -21.54 8.71
N SER A 36 6.61 -21.34 8.38
CA SER A 36 7.06 -21.09 7.01
C SER A 36 6.60 -22.16 6.02
N LYS A 37 6.70 -23.44 6.41
CA LYS A 37 6.27 -24.57 5.57
C LYS A 37 4.76 -24.71 5.50
N ALA A 38 4.05 -24.50 6.61
CA ALA A 38 2.60 -24.65 6.68
C ALA A 38 1.86 -23.57 5.86
N TYR A 39 2.35 -22.33 5.91
CA TYR A 39 1.71 -21.18 5.25
C TYR A 39 2.35 -20.78 3.92
N ILE A 40 3.41 -21.47 3.49
CA ILE A 40 4.14 -21.17 2.24
C ILE A 40 4.65 -19.71 2.25
N VAL A 41 5.13 -19.26 3.42
CA VAL A 41 5.73 -17.93 3.60
C VAL A 41 7.22 -18.11 3.88
N PRO A 42 8.13 -17.41 3.18
CA PRO A 42 9.56 -17.50 3.45
C PRO A 42 9.89 -17.13 4.91
N GLN A 43 10.80 -17.88 5.52
CA GLN A 43 11.17 -17.72 6.93
C GLN A 43 11.61 -16.27 7.27
N LEU A 44 12.46 -15.67 6.44
CA LEU A 44 12.94 -14.29 6.64
C LEU A 44 11.81 -13.26 6.59
N THR A 45 10.83 -13.49 5.70
CA THR A 45 9.63 -12.66 5.61
C THR A 45 8.82 -12.77 6.89
N LEU A 46 8.61 -13.99 7.38
CA LEU A 46 7.88 -14.23 8.61
C LEU A 46 8.57 -13.60 9.84
N GLU A 47 9.89 -13.78 9.99
CA GLU A 47 10.68 -13.18 11.07
C GLU A 47 10.60 -11.64 11.07
N ARG A 48 10.69 -11.02 9.89
CA ARG A 48 10.56 -9.57 9.74
C ARG A 48 9.18 -9.08 10.21
N ASN A 49 8.12 -9.71 9.72
CA ASN A 49 6.75 -9.31 10.05
C ASN A 49 6.40 -9.54 11.53
N VAL A 50 6.84 -10.65 12.14
CA VAL A 50 6.65 -10.89 13.59
C VAL A 50 7.39 -9.84 14.41
N LYS A 51 8.60 -9.45 14.00
CA LYS A 51 9.37 -8.39 14.67
C LYS A 51 8.66 -7.03 14.59
N GLU A 52 8.12 -6.68 13.42
CA GLU A 52 7.35 -5.45 13.21
C GLU A 52 6.05 -5.43 14.03
N ALA A 53 5.32 -6.55 14.03
CA ALA A 53 4.10 -6.74 14.82
C ALA A 53 4.36 -6.54 16.33
N ARG A 54 5.46 -7.10 16.86
CA ARG A 54 5.86 -6.92 18.27
C ARG A 54 6.25 -5.48 18.61
N GLN A 55 6.80 -4.75 17.64
CA GLN A 55 7.20 -3.35 17.82
C GLN A 55 6.02 -2.37 17.74
N LYS A 56 4.76 -2.86 17.68
CA LYS A 56 3.54 -2.05 17.49
C LYS A 56 3.61 -1.12 16.26
N LYS A 57 4.50 -1.38 15.31
CA LYS A 57 4.38 -0.84 13.95
C LYS A 57 3.31 -1.67 13.25
N LEU A 58 2.05 -1.35 13.55
CA LEU A 58 0.89 -1.90 12.85
C LEU A 58 0.84 -1.29 11.45
N SER A 59 1.66 -1.82 10.55
CA SER A 59 1.43 -1.81 9.11
C SER A 59 2.49 -2.73 8.48
N SER A 60 2.20 -4.02 8.40
CA SER A 60 2.82 -4.91 7.40
C SER A 60 2.01 -6.18 7.22
N ALA A 61 0.70 -6.12 7.49
CA ALA A 61 -0.20 -7.19 7.08
C ALA A 61 -0.58 -6.92 5.61
N ALA A 62 0.22 -7.51 4.71
CA ALA A 62 -0.02 -7.75 3.28
C ALA A 62 -0.82 -6.68 2.51
N GLY A 63 -0.20 -6.13 1.47
CA GLY A 63 -0.82 -5.07 0.66
C GLY A 63 -0.23 -3.68 0.88
N GLU A 64 0.87 -3.55 1.64
CA GLU A 64 1.70 -2.36 1.51
C GLU A 64 2.20 -2.27 0.07
N MET A 65 2.08 -1.08 -0.54
CA MET A 65 2.57 -0.86 -1.90
C MET A 65 4.03 -1.30 -2.00
N LEU A 66 4.28 -2.30 -2.84
CA LEU A 66 5.61 -2.75 -3.16
C LEU A 66 6.31 -1.71 -4.02
N GLY A 67 7.41 -1.16 -3.53
CA GLY A 67 8.25 -0.25 -4.30
C GLY A 67 8.63 0.99 -3.50
N THR A 68 9.42 1.84 -4.14
CA THR A 68 9.88 3.10 -3.55
C THR A 68 8.79 4.16 -3.55
N TYR A 69 7.93 4.16 -4.57
CA TYR A 69 6.90 5.16 -4.75
C TYR A 69 5.74 4.92 -3.77
N LYS A 70 5.40 5.96 -3.03
CA LYS A 70 4.27 5.99 -2.10
C LYS A 70 3.20 6.94 -2.65
N THR A 71 1.94 6.67 -2.32
CA THR A 71 0.87 7.63 -2.60
C THR A 71 1.12 8.88 -1.78
N VAL A 72 1.03 10.04 -2.43
CA VAL A 72 1.21 11.34 -1.76
C VAL A 72 -0.06 11.71 -1.01
N PHE A 73 -1.20 11.49 -1.65
CA PHE A 73 -2.52 11.74 -1.08
C PHE A 73 -3.05 10.53 -0.33
N SER A 74 -3.83 10.80 0.71
CA SER A 74 -4.69 9.82 1.35
C SER A 74 -5.90 9.50 0.49
N GLU A 75 -6.54 8.35 0.72
CA GLU A 75 -7.77 7.97 0.00
C GLU A 75 -8.91 9.00 0.14
N ALA A 76 -8.93 9.76 1.24
CA ALA A 76 -9.91 10.82 1.45
C ALA A 76 -9.65 12.02 0.54
N GLU A 77 -8.40 12.47 0.46
CA GLU A 77 -7.98 13.59 -0.39
C GLU A 77 -8.15 13.27 -1.88
N GLU A 78 -7.83 12.04 -2.29
CA GLU A 78 -8.09 11.60 -3.66
C GLU A 78 -9.58 11.64 -4.01
N LYS A 79 -10.46 11.26 -3.07
CA LYS A 79 -11.92 11.34 -3.27
C LYS A 79 -12.40 12.78 -3.39
N GLU A 80 -11.87 13.70 -2.58
CA GLU A 80 -12.20 15.13 -2.67
C GLU A 80 -11.77 15.71 -4.03
N LEU A 81 -10.58 15.35 -4.50
CA LEU A 81 -10.06 15.76 -5.81
C LEU A 81 -10.97 15.24 -6.93
N VAL A 82 -11.35 13.95 -6.89
CA VAL A 82 -12.24 13.34 -7.88
C VAL A 82 -13.62 13.99 -7.88
N GLN A 83 -14.20 14.24 -6.71
CA GLN A 83 -15.50 14.91 -6.60
C GLN A 83 -15.46 16.32 -7.17
N HIS A 84 -14.38 17.06 -6.94
CA HIS A 84 -14.20 18.40 -7.50
C HIS A 84 -14.11 18.36 -9.03
N LEU A 85 -13.40 17.39 -9.61
CA LEU A 85 -13.33 17.22 -11.06
C LEU A 85 -14.70 16.91 -11.69
N ILE A 86 -15.48 16.02 -11.08
CA ILE A 86 -16.83 15.68 -11.54
C ILE A 86 -17.72 16.93 -11.55
N HIS A 87 -17.67 17.72 -10.48
CA HIS A 87 -18.48 18.94 -10.35
C HIS A 87 -18.12 20.02 -11.37
N LEU A 88 -16.83 20.11 -11.74
CA LEU A 88 -16.38 21.02 -12.80
C LEU A 88 -16.83 20.53 -14.18
N GLU A 89 -16.78 19.22 -14.44
CA GLU A 89 -17.27 18.61 -15.67
C GLU A 89 -18.79 18.81 -15.84
N GLU A 90 -19.57 18.63 -14.77
CA GLU A 90 -21.03 18.87 -14.77
C GLU A 90 -21.39 20.31 -15.15
N ARG A 91 -20.51 21.26 -14.82
CA ARG A 91 -20.67 22.69 -15.15
C ARG A 91 -20.13 23.04 -16.53
N LEU A 92 -19.74 22.03 -17.32
CA LEU A 92 -19.16 22.14 -18.67
C LEU A 92 -17.84 22.92 -18.69
N PHE A 93 -17.08 22.92 -17.60
CA PHE A 93 -15.69 23.35 -17.64
C PHE A 93 -14.85 22.23 -18.24
N GLY A 94 -14.26 22.48 -19.42
CA GLY A 94 -13.32 21.56 -20.03
C GLY A 94 -12.03 21.52 -19.22
N ILE A 95 -11.79 20.44 -18.50
CA ILE A 95 -10.54 20.21 -17.77
C ILE A 95 -9.57 19.42 -18.65
N THR A 96 -8.36 19.94 -18.81
CA THR A 96 -7.27 19.20 -19.45
C THR A 96 -6.41 18.46 -18.43
N LEU A 97 -5.58 17.52 -18.91
CA LEU A 97 -4.61 16.82 -18.04
C LEU A 97 -3.64 17.78 -17.35
N SER A 98 -3.30 18.90 -18.00
CA SER A 98 -2.45 19.94 -17.41
C SER A 98 -3.13 20.60 -16.21
N ASP A 99 -4.43 20.91 -16.35
CA ASP A 99 -5.21 21.55 -15.29
C ASP A 99 -5.38 20.62 -14.08
N LEU A 100 -5.59 19.32 -14.33
CA LEU A 100 -5.62 18.30 -13.28
C LEU A 100 -4.28 18.22 -12.53
N GLY A 101 -3.16 18.29 -13.25
CA GLY A 101 -1.83 18.32 -12.66
C GLY A 101 -1.60 19.54 -11.77
N THR A 102 -2.04 20.73 -12.21
CA THR A 102 -1.96 21.95 -11.40
C THR A 102 -2.83 21.87 -10.16
N LEU A 103 -4.07 21.36 -10.26
CA LEU A 103 -4.97 21.21 -9.11
C LEU A 103 -4.39 20.23 -8.08
N ALA A 104 -3.83 19.10 -8.54
CA ALA A 104 -3.17 18.15 -7.66
C ALA A 104 -1.94 18.78 -6.97
N PHE A 105 -1.14 19.55 -7.71
CA PHE A 105 0.01 20.25 -7.16
C PHE A 105 -0.39 21.27 -6.09
N GLU A 106 -1.38 22.11 -6.38
CA GLU A 106 -1.91 23.09 -5.43
C GLU A 106 -2.44 22.41 -4.17
N LEU A 107 -3.22 21.33 -4.31
CA LEU A 107 -3.68 20.54 -3.17
C LEU A 107 -2.52 20.03 -2.33
N ALA A 108 -1.46 19.48 -2.93
CA ALA A 108 -0.28 19.00 -2.21
C ALA A 108 0.48 20.12 -1.47
N GLU A 109 0.53 21.33 -2.04
CA GLU A 109 1.10 22.49 -1.35
C GLU A 109 0.26 22.90 -0.14
N THR A 110 -1.06 22.93 -0.28
CA THR A 110 -1.95 23.32 0.82
C THR A 110 -1.91 22.34 2.00
N THR A 111 -1.83 21.04 1.72
CA THR A 111 -1.73 19.98 2.73
C THR A 111 -0.31 19.83 3.31
N LYS A 112 0.67 20.58 2.78
CA LYS A 112 2.10 20.50 3.14
C LYS A 112 2.70 19.11 3.02
N GLN A 113 2.15 18.26 2.14
CA GLN A 113 2.63 16.89 1.90
C GLN A 113 3.86 16.83 0.98
N HIS A 114 4.40 17.98 0.57
CA HIS A 114 5.56 18.12 -0.32
C HIS A 114 6.86 17.44 0.21
N SER A 115 6.95 17.10 1.49
CA SER A 115 8.14 16.47 2.08
C SER A 115 8.29 14.96 1.80
N ALA A 116 7.30 14.32 1.17
CA ALA A 116 7.33 12.87 0.90
C ALA A 116 8.05 12.49 -0.42
N CYS A 117 8.43 13.46 -1.26
CA CYS A 117 8.98 13.25 -2.60
C CYS A 117 10.48 13.57 -2.79
N LEU A 118 11.21 13.95 -1.73
CA LEU A 118 12.68 14.14 -1.73
C LEU A 118 13.34 13.13 -0.79
#